data_AF-A0A2J8VFD8-F1
#
_entry.id   AF-A0A2J8VFD8-F1
#
_cell.length_a   1.000
_cell.length_b   1.000
_cell.length_c   1.000
_cell.angle_alpha   90.00
_cell.angle_beta   90.00
_cell.angle_gamma   90.00
#
_symmetry.space_group_name_H-M   'P 1'
#
loop_
_entity.id
_entity.type
_entity.pdbx_description
1 polymer ?
#
loop_
_entity_poly.entity_id
_entity_poly.type
_entity_poly.pdbx_seq_one_letter_code
_entity_poly.pdbx_strand_id
1 'polypeptide(L)'
;CIQVEGQGFEYVIFFQPSQKKSVCLFRPGPYLEGPPGFAHGGSLAAMMDETFSKTAFLAGEGLFTLSLNIRFKKCFPSAAVGRRVAPVTVTVPAGEP
;
A
#
# COMPACT_ATOMS: atom_id res chain seq x y z
N CYS A 1 -3.68 -3.95 16.19
CA CYS A 1 -4.53 -3.59 15.03
C CYS A 1 -5.21 -2.27 15.35
N ILE A 2 -5.09 -1.24 14.52
CA ILE A 2 -5.77 0.04 14.76
C ILE A 2 -7.20 -0.12 14.25
N GLN A 3 -8.16 -0.28 15.16
CA GLN A 3 -9.56 -0.55 14.80
C GLN A 3 -10.43 0.71 14.77
N VAL A 4 -9.93 1.83 15.29
CA VAL A 4 -10.64 3.11 15.25
C VAL A 4 -10.56 3.67 13.84
N GLU A 5 -11.74 3.92 13.26
CA GLU A 5 -11.87 4.50 11.91
C GLU A 5 -11.05 5.79 11.78
N GLY A 6 -10.39 5.93 10.65
CA GLY A 6 -9.58 7.07 10.28
C GLY A 6 -8.25 7.22 11.00
N GLN A 7 -7.96 6.40 12.01
CA GLN A 7 -6.73 6.53 12.80
C GLN A 7 -5.55 5.77 12.21
N GLY A 8 -5.81 4.64 11.54
CA GLY A 8 -4.78 3.70 11.07
C GLY A 8 -4.72 3.55 9.56
N PHE A 9 -4.66 2.30 9.11
CA PHE A 9 -4.60 1.96 7.70
C PHE A 9 -6.01 1.83 7.13
N GLU A 10 -6.49 2.86 6.43
CA GLU A 10 -7.70 2.73 5.63
C GLU A 10 -7.34 2.48 4.18
N TYR A 11 -7.75 1.33 3.67
CA TYR A 11 -7.46 0.98 2.29
C TYR A 11 -8.47 0.01 1.68
N VAL A 12 -8.46 -0.04 0.36
CA VAL A 12 -9.15 -1.05 -0.45
C VAL A 12 -8.25 -1.43 -1.63
N ILE A 13 -8.17 -2.73 -1.94
CA ILE A 13 -7.39 -3.26 -3.06
C ILE A 13 -8.36 -3.83 -4.10
N PHE A 14 -8.29 -3.32 -5.33
CA PHE A 14 -9.00 -3.86 -6.48
C PHE A 14 -8.04 -4.67 -7.33
N PHE A 15 -8.37 -5.93 -7.62
CA PHE A 15 -7.57 -6.80 -8.48
C PHE A 15 -8.26 -7.01 -9.84
N GLN A 16 -7.49 -6.94 -10.92
CA GLN A 16 -7.92 -7.25 -12.28
C GLN A 16 -7.23 -8.54 -12.76
N PRO A 17 -7.94 -9.70 -12.76
CA PRO A 17 -7.34 -11.00 -13.04
C PRO A 17 -6.67 -11.10 -14.42
N SER A 18 -7.32 -10.58 -15.46
CA SER A 18 -6.82 -10.66 -16.84
C SER A 18 -5.50 -9.92 -17.05
N GLN A 19 -5.23 -8.89 -16.25
CA GLN A 19 -4.01 -8.09 -16.34
C GLN A 19 -3.00 -8.42 -15.24
N LYS A 20 -3.37 -9.23 -14.25
CA LYS A 20 -2.57 -9.48 -13.03
C LYS A 20 -2.11 -8.19 -12.34
N LYS A 21 -3.04 -7.23 -12.24
CA LYS A 21 -2.79 -5.89 -11.69
C LYS A 21 -3.70 -5.59 -10.52
N SER A 22 -3.21 -4.81 -9.58
CA SER A 22 -4.01 -4.27 -8.49
C SER A 22 -3.86 -2.76 -8.35
N VAL A 23 -4.93 -2.13 -7.89
CA VAL A 23 -4.91 -0.74 -7.41
C VAL A 23 -5.32 -0.73 -5.95
N CYS A 24 -4.46 -0.22 -5.10
CA CYS A 24 -4.74 0.04 -3.70
C CYS A 24 -5.08 1.51 -3.52
N LEU A 25 -6.28 1.82 -3.03
CA LEU A 25 -6.60 3.17 -2.54
C LEU A 25 -6.23 3.20 -1.07
N PHE A 26 -5.29 4.05 -0.69
CA PHE A 26 -4.79 4.14 0.67
C PHE A 26 -4.93 5.55 1.25
N ARG A 27 -5.47 5.63 2.46
CA ARG A 27 -5.54 6.83 3.29
C ARG A 27 -4.85 6.58 4.64
N PRO A 28 -3.64 7.09 4.86
CA PRO A 28 -2.95 6.95 6.14
C PRO A 28 -3.56 7.86 7.20
N GLY A 29 -3.98 7.28 8.32
CA GLY A 29 -4.44 8.02 9.50
C GLY A 29 -3.32 8.70 10.30
N PRO A 30 -3.67 9.55 11.27
CA PRO A 30 -2.72 10.28 12.12
C PRO A 30 -1.80 9.36 12.95
N TYR A 31 -2.21 8.14 13.29
CA TYR A 31 -1.33 7.21 14.04
C TYR A 31 -0.23 6.62 13.16
N LEU A 32 -0.25 6.87 11.86
CA LEU A 32 0.77 6.42 10.92
C LEU A 32 1.76 7.53 10.57
N GLU A 33 1.78 8.64 11.30
CA GLU A 33 2.73 9.73 11.06
C GLU A 33 4.17 9.34 11.39
N GLY A 34 5.10 9.89 10.60
CA GLY A 34 6.52 9.92 10.93
C GLY A 34 6.90 11.37 11.27
N PRO A 35 7.27 12.19 10.28
CA PRO A 35 7.33 13.64 10.45
C PRO A 35 5.92 14.23 10.65
N PRO A 36 5.78 15.35 11.38
CA PRO A 36 4.49 16.00 11.59
C PRO A 36 3.74 16.25 10.28
N GLY A 37 2.52 15.72 10.16
CA GLY A 37 1.67 15.89 8.98
C GLY A 37 1.99 14.98 7.79
N PHE A 38 2.96 14.08 7.91
CA PHE A 38 3.34 13.15 6.85
C PHE A 38 3.34 11.71 7.35
N ALA A 39 2.83 10.81 6.51
CA ALA A 39 2.86 9.39 6.78
C ALA A 39 4.31 8.88 6.89
N HIS A 40 4.55 8.03 7.88
CA HIS A 40 5.82 7.35 8.10
C HIS A 40 6.19 6.51 6.88
N GLY A 41 7.46 6.54 6.45
CA GLY A 41 7.90 5.76 5.28
C GLY A 41 7.62 4.25 5.44
N GLY A 42 7.75 3.73 6.66
CA GLY A 42 7.41 2.35 7.00
C GLY A 42 5.93 2.01 6.85
N SER A 43 4.99 2.95 7.06
CA SER A 43 3.56 2.67 6.85
C SER A 43 3.23 2.58 5.36
N LEU A 44 3.84 3.43 4.54
CA LEU A 44 3.77 3.30 3.07
C LEU A 44 4.39 1.99 2.59
N ALA A 45 5.54 1.61 3.14
CA ALA A 45 6.20 0.35 2.80
C ALA A 45 5.33 -0.86 3.14
N ALA A 46 4.69 -0.87 4.32
CA ALA A 46 3.76 -1.91 4.73
C ALA A 46 2.56 -2.02 3.77
N MET A 47 2.00 -0.88 3.32
CA MET A 47 0.91 -0.89 2.35
C MET A 47 1.33 -1.37 0.96
N MET A 48 2.55 -1.04 0.53
CA MET A 48 3.11 -1.61 -0.70
C MET A 48 3.27 -3.12 -0.58
N ASP A 49 3.86 -3.61 0.50
CA ASP A 49 4.06 -5.04 0.75
C ASP A 49 2.74 -5.82 0.79
N GLU A 50 1.74 -5.33 1.53
CA GLU A 50 0.41 -5.94 1.59
C GLU A 50 -0.25 -5.97 0.20
N THR A 51 -0.14 -4.89 -0.57
CA THR A 51 -0.67 -4.83 -1.94
C THR A 51 0.06 -5.81 -2.86
N PHE A 52 1.39 -5.93 -2.75
CA PHE A 52 2.18 -6.90 -3.50
C PHE A 52 1.80 -8.34 -3.13
N SER A 53 1.73 -8.67 -1.84
CA SER A 53 1.38 -10.00 -1.33
C SER A 53 0.02 -10.45 -1.86
N LYS A 54 -1.03 -9.61 -1.72
CA LYS A 54 -2.38 -9.93 -2.22
C LYS A 54 -2.40 -10.10 -3.74
N THR A 55 -1.66 -9.26 -4.47
CA THR A 55 -1.59 -9.36 -5.93
C THR A 55 -0.85 -10.62 -6.38
N ALA A 56 0.27 -10.94 -5.74
CA ALA A 56 1.07 -12.13 -6.05
C ALA A 56 0.29 -13.42 -5.75
N PHE A 57 -0.43 -13.46 -4.62
CA PHE A 57 -1.26 -14.59 -4.25
C PHE A 57 -2.38 -14.83 -5.27
N LEU A 58 -3.11 -13.77 -5.66
CA LEU A 58 -4.21 -13.87 -6.63
C LEU A 58 -3.73 -14.11 -8.07
N ALA A 59 -2.50 -13.70 -8.41
CA ALA A 59 -1.94 -13.84 -9.75
C ALA A 59 -1.22 -15.18 -10.01
N GLY A 60 -0.84 -15.90 -8.95
CA GLY A 60 -0.07 -17.14 -9.04
C GLY A 60 0.40 -17.73 -7.71
N GLU A 61 -0.40 -17.62 -6.63
CA GLU A 61 -0.13 -18.24 -5.32
C GLU A 61 1.17 -17.80 -4.61
N GLY A 62 1.77 -16.70 -5.05
CA GLY A 62 2.93 -16.11 -4.37
C GLY A 62 2.57 -15.57 -2.99
N LEU A 63 3.24 -16.06 -1.95
CA LEU A 63 2.90 -15.72 -0.55
C LEU A 63 4.01 -14.95 0.18
N PHE A 64 5.26 -15.41 0.09
CA PHE A 64 6.37 -14.81 0.82
C PHE A 64 7.05 -13.70 0.02
N THR A 65 7.22 -12.53 0.65
CA THR A 65 8.04 -11.44 0.09
C THR A 65 9.51 -11.81 0.18
N LEU A 66 10.12 -12.17 -0.96
CA LEU A 66 11.55 -12.45 -1.04
C LEU A 66 12.40 -11.17 -0.93
N SER A 67 11.94 -10.08 -1.54
CA SER A 67 12.64 -8.79 -1.51
C SER A 67 11.66 -7.64 -1.71
N LEU A 68 11.93 -6.50 -1.07
CA LEU A 68 11.18 -5.26 -1.23
C LEU A 68 12.17 -4.09 -1.31
N ASN A 69 12.24 -3.43 -2.48
CA ASN A 69 13.08 -2.27 -2.71
C ASN A 69 12.23 -1.02 -2.97
N ILE A 70 12.33 -0.01 -2.11
CA ILE A 70 11.51 1.20 -2.18
C ILE A 70 12.41 2.43 -2.27
N ARG A 71 12.08 3.34 -3.19
CA ARG A 71 12.73 4.65 -3.35
C ARG A 71 11.71 5.75 -3.21
N PHE A 72 11.56 6.30 -2.00
CA PHE A 72 10.65 7.42 -1.74
C PHE A 72 11.11 8.67 -2.51
N LYS A 73 10.19 9.29 -3.26
CA LYS A 73 10.46 10.49 -4.07
C LYS A 73 9.89 11.77 -3.49
N LYS A 74 8.81 11.67 -2.71
CA LYS A 74 8.11 12.79 -2.06
C LYS A 74 7.51 12.29 -0.75
N CYS A 75 7.37 13.19 0.22
CA CYS A 75 6.62 12.93 1.44
C CYS A 75 5.14 12.79 1.12
N PHE A 76 4.46 11.90 1.85
CA PHE A 76 3.05 11.61 1.66
C PHE A 76 2.22 12.24 2.79
N PRO A 77 1.25 13.14 2.52
CA PRO A 77 0.46 13.76 3.57
C PRO A 77 -0.34 12.73 4.37
N SER A 78 -0.33 12.84 5.70
CA SER A 78 -1.25 12.09 6.56
C SER A 78 -2.65 12.70 6.49
N ALA A 79 -3.65 11.93 6.92
CA ALA A 79 -5.01 12.45 7.07
C ALA A 79 -5.15 13.57 8.10
N ALA A 80 -4.15 13.79 8.97
CA ALA A 80 -4.17 14.87 9.95
C ALA A 80 -4.06 16.26 9.30
N VAL A 81 -3.39 16.35 8.13
CA VAL A 81 -3.12 17.61 7.42
C VAL A 81 -3.97 17.79 6.16
N GLY A 82 -4.62 16.75 5.66
CA GLY A 82 -5.59 16.88 4.57
C GLY A 82 -6.23 15.57 4.12
N ARG A 83 -7.41 15.66 3.48
CA ARG A 83 -8.15 14.51 2.94
C ARG A 83 -7.63 14.05 1.57
N ARG A 84 -6.34 13.73 1.45
CA ARG A 84 -5.83 13.11 0.22
C ARG A 84 -5.84 11.60 0.33
N VAL A 85 -6.57 10.97 -0.59
CA VAL A 85 -6.39 9.56 -0.92
C VAL A 85 -5.37 9.49 -2.04
N ALA A 86 -4.43 8.56 -1.98
CA ALA A 86 -3.60 8.26 -3.14
C ALA A 86 -3.80 6.83 -3.64
N PRO A 87 -3.89 6.66 -4.96
CA PRO A 87 -3.79 5.36 -5.57
C PRO A 87 -2.33 4.90 -5.54
N VAL A 88 -2.11 3.72 -4.96
CA VAL A 88 -0.91 2.92 -5.12
C VAL A 88 -1.22 1.84 -6.16
N THR A 89 -0.65 1.99 -7.35
CA THR A 89 -0.84 1.01 -8.43
C THR A 89 0.29 -0.01 -8.40
N VAL A 90 -0.06 -1.29 -8.37
CA VAL A 90 0.88 -2.41 -8.39
C VAL A 90 0.58 -3.29 -9.61
N THR A 91 1.62 -3.60 -10.37
CA THR A 91 1.55 -4.60 -11.45
C THR A 91 2.53 -5.71 -11.10
N VAL A 92 2.05 -6.95 -11.02
CA VAL A 92 2.94 -8.10 -10.98
C VAL A 92 3.29 -8.40 -12.43
N PRO A 93 4.57 -8.25 -12.85
CA PRO A 93 4.97 -8.71 -14.18
C PRO A 93 4.64 -10.20 -14.27
N ALA A 94 4.25 -10.67 -15.45
CA ALA A 94 4.19 -12.10 -15.70
C ALA A 94 5.62 -12.64 -15.52
N GLY A 95 5.94 -13.16 -14.34
CA GLY A 95 7.11 -14.01 -14.18
C GLY A 95 6.84 -15.27 -14.97
N GLU A 96 7.77 -15.63 -15.86
CA GLU A 96 7.86 -17.02 -16.32
C GLU A 96 8.09 -17.93 -15.10
N PRO A 97 7.57 -19.17 -15.15
CA PRO A 97 7.63 -20.11 -14.03
C PRO A 97 9.05 -20.37 -13.51
#